data_AF-A0A937VGS0-F1
#
_entry.id   AF-A0A937VGS0-F1
#
_cell.length_a   1.000
_cell.length_b   1.000
_cell.length_c   1.000
_cell.angle_alpha   90.00
_cell.angle_beta   90.00
_cell.angle_gamma   90.00
#
_symmetry.space_group_name_H-M   'P 1'
#
loop_
_entity.id
_entity.type
_entity.pdbx_description
1 polymer ?
#
loop_
_entity_poly.entity_id
_entity_poly.type
_entity_poly.pdbx_seq_one_letter_code
_entity_poly.pdbx_strand_id
1 'polypeptide(L)'
;LAEKLGLSGFGPNGFGEGQPFVRGEDLYLKEVANLAFGDKKPDPAKGEKGESVPDANDEEVRLFLEARRHLPKTVFDPAGWQAAVGQEWWRRVIYVLNRGGRFQDWSQAIKGTQVANKYGKCINLYCEKTYDVKDSLSGAHWSGVARYFPAPTDALGRLLADEKDGYDLHLITYREIVQTKSRTSGNYWLQALLPENFVLMNSQDAARLGLKNGDVVRVSSKTNPTGEWDLGNGARWPMVGKLKVVEGIRPGVVAFSLGHGHWAYGGTDIVVDGQTIKGDPRRITGLHCNAAMRTDPHNPNTCLRDLVGGSAVFYDTKVKVVRV
;
A
#
# COMPACT_ATOMS: atom_id res chain seq x y z
N LEU A 1 -25.12 4.26 0.58
CA LEU A 1 -25.37 2.91 0.02
C LEU A 1 -25.98 2.00 1.08
N ALA A 2 -25.34 1.83 2.25
CA ALA A 2 -25.86 1.01 3.35
C ALA A 2 -27.32 1.32 3.74
N GLU A 3 -27.68 2.61 3.87
CA GLU A 3 -29.08 3.03 4.13
C GLU A 3 -30.03 2.63 3.00
N LYS A 4 -29.64 2.81 1.74
CA LYS A 4 -30.44 2.38 0.58
C LYS A 4 -30.61 0.86 0.49
N LEU A 5 -29.66 0.10 1.05
CA LEU A 5 -29.68 -1.36 1.10
C LEU A 5 -30.36 -1.91 2.36
N GLY A 6 -30.79 -1.05 3.30
CA GLY A 6 -31.43 -1.48 4.54
C GLY A 6 -30.51 -2.31 5.46
N LEU A 7 -29.20 -2.08 5.44
CA LEU A 7 -28.26 -2.82 6.27
C LEU A 7 -28.43 -2.47 7.76
N SER A 8 -28.38 -3.48 8.63
CA SER A 8 -28.38 -3.29 10.09
C SER A 8 -27.14 -2.52 10.55
N GLY A 9 -27.30 -1.67 11.58
CA GLY A 9 -26.19 -0.91 12.17
C GLY A 9 -25.83 0.38 11.42
N PHE A 10 -26.68 0.85 10.50
CA PHE A 10 -26.52 2.12 9.78
C PHE A 10 -27.77 2.99 9.92
N GLY A 11 -27.64 4.27 9.59
CA GLY A 11 -28.77 5.22 9.62
C GLY A 11 -28.84 6.04 10.90
N PRO A 12 -29.96 6.75 11.15
CA PRO A 12 -30.11 7.66 12.31
C PRO A 12 -29.93 7.00 13.68
N ASN A 13 -30.06 5.68 13.76
CA ASN A 13 -29.90 4.88 14.98
C ASN A 13 -28.80 3.82 14.85
N GLY A 14 -27.80 4.04 14.00
CA GLY A 14 -26.79 3.03 13.66
C GLY A 14 -25.99 2.49 14.87
N PHE A 15 -25.71 3.33 15.88
CA PHE A 15 -25.06 2.92 17.13
C PHE A 15 -26.03 2.72 18.31
N GLY A 16 -27.33 2.85 18.08
CA GLY A 16 -28.37 2.87 19.12
C GLY A 16 -29.37 4.01 18.90
N GLU A 17 -30.41 4.07 19.72
CA GLU A 17 -31.44 5.10 19.64
C GLU A 17 -30.84 6.51 19.75
N GLY A 18 -31.07 7.35 18.74
CA GLY A 18 -30.55 8.72 18.67
C GLY A 18 -29.05 8.82 18.36
N GLN A 19 -28.38 7.71 18.04
CA GLN A 19 -26.95 7.69 17.72
C GLN A 19 -26.72 7.33 16.25
N PRO A 20 -26.53 8.33 15.38
CA PRO A 20 -26.44 8.11 13.95
C PRO A 20 -25.15 7.40 13.55
N PHE A 21 -25.25 6.59 12.51
CA PHE A 21 -24.13 6.16 11.65
C PHE A 21 -24.55 6.33 10.19
N VAL A 22 -24.59 7.59 9.77
CA VAL A 22 -24.97 8.03 8.40
C VAL A 22 -23.77 8.54 7.62
N ARG A 23 -22.75 9.04 8.33
CA ARG A 23 -21.53 9.62 7.75
C ARG A 23 -20.30 8.98 8.38
N GLY A 24 -19.18 9.03 7.68
CA GLY A 24 -17.92 8.45 8.19
C GLY A 24 -17.48 9.07 9.51
N GLU A 25 -17.73 10.38 9.70
CA GLU A 25 -17.41 11.10 10.93
C GLU A 25 -18.16 10.59 12.17
N ASP A 26 -19.35 10.00 12.00
CA ASP A 26 -20.11 9.40 13.11
C ASP A 26 -19.36 8.23 13.75
N LEU A 27 -18.57 7.49 12.96
CA LEU A 27 -17.73 6.38 13.42
C LEU A 27 -16.32 6.88 13.78
N TYR A 28 -15.63 7.52 12.84
CA TYR A 28 -14.21 7.82 13.00
C TYR A 28 -13.92 8.80 14.13
N LEU A 29 -14.80 9.76 14.42
CA LEU A 29 -14.59 10.66 15.56
C LEU A 29 -14.78 9.94 16.90
N LYS A 30 -15.68 8.94 16.97
CA LYS A 30 -15.82 8.08 18.16
C LYS A 30 -14.60 7.19 18.35
N GLU A 31 -13.99 6.68 17.27
CA GLU A 31 -12.72 5.96 17.36
C GLU A 31 -11.60 6.87 17.91
N VAL A 32 -11.55 8.13 17.50
CA VAL A 32 -10.62 9.12 18.08
C VAL A 32 -10.95 9.40 19.55
N ALA A 33 -12.22 9.45 19.93
CA ALA A 33 -12.62 9.59 21.34
C ALA A 33 -12.16 8.37 22.17
N ASN A 34 -12.23 7.15 21.63
CA ASN A 34 -11.70 5.95 22.28
C ASN A 34 -10.17 6.06 22.48
N LEU A 35 -9.44 6.53 21.46
CA LEU A 35 -8.00 6.80 21.59
C LEU A 35 -7.71 7.87 22.65
N ALA A 36 -8.54 8.91 22.70
CA ALA A 36 -8.43 9.98 23.69
C ALA A 36 -8.73 9.49 25.11
N PHE A 37 -9.62 8.50 25.28
CA PHE A 37 -9.95 7.89 26.55
C PHE A 37 -8.81 7.02 27.11
N GLY A 38 -8.11 6.25 26.26
CA GLY A 38 -7.02 5.35 26.65
C GLY A 38 -7.51 3.98 27.15
N ASP A 39 -6.63 3.20 27.80
CA ASP A 39 -6.95 1.81 28.18
C ASP A 39 -7.44 1.68 29.63
N LYS A 40 -7.29 2.73 30.44
CA LYS A 40 -7.56 2.69 31.88
C LYS A 40 -8.54 3.77 32.33
N LYS A 41 -9.67 3.33 32.90
CA LYS A 41 -10.62 4.21 33.60
C LYS A 41 -10.00 4.74 34.90
N PRO A 42 -10.35 5.96 35.32
CA PRO A 42 -10.08 6.39 36.68
C PRO A 42 -10.71 5.43 37.70
N ASP A 43 -9.97 5.09 38.74
CA ASP A 43 -10.45 4.30 39.88
C ASP A 43 -10.23 5.13 41.16
N PRO A 44 -11.23 5.94 41.57
CA PRO A 44 -11.11 6.81 42.74
C PRO A 44 -10.86 6.05 44.03
N ALA A 45 -11.35 4.81 44.15
CA ALA A 45 -11.15 3.98 45.33
C ALA A 45 -9.67 3.54 45.49
N LYS A 46 -8.92 3.51 44.38
CA LYS A 46 -7.48 3.22 44.36
C LYS A 46 -6.60 4.46 44.15
N GLY A 47 -7.19 5.64 44.06
CA GLY A 47 -6.48 6.90 43.78
C GLY A 47 -5.89 6.97 42.36
N GLU A 48 -6.41 6.20 41.41
CA GLU A 48 -5.89 6.13 40.04
C GLU A 48 -6.64 7.12 39.13
N LYS A 49 -5.90 8.00 38.45
CA LYS A 49 -6.47 9.11 37.65
C LYS A 49 -7.00 8.70 36.26
N GLY A 50 -6.84 7.44 35.86
CA GLY A 50 -7.12 6.98 34.50
C GLY A 50 -6.08 7.47 33.50
N GLU A 51 -6.34 7.22 32.22
CA GLU A 51 -5.37 7.40 31.13
C GLU A 51 -5.81 8.35 30.01
N SER A 52 -6.94 9.02 30.22
CA SER A 52 -7.48 9.95 29.24
C SER A 52 -6.55 11.14 29.03
N VAL A 53 -6.43 11.57 27.78
CA VAL A 53 -5.66 12.75 27.42
C VAL A 53 -6.27 14.02 28.03
N PRO A 54 -5.47 15.06 28.29
CA PRO A 54 -6.03 16.35 28.70
C PRO A 54 -6.88 16.97 27.59
N ASP A 55 -7.71 17.94 27.97
CA ASP A 55 -8.45 18.75 27.00
C ASP A 55 -7.48 19.62 26.19
N ALA A 56 -7.77 19.80 24.90
CA ALA A 56 -7.15 20.85 24.11
C ALA A 56 -7.42 22.21 24.73
N ASN A 57 -6.37 23.00 24.90
CA ASN A 57 -6.49 24.39 25.37
C ASN A 57 -7.12 25.28 24.29
N ASP A 58 -7.46 26.52 24.63
CA ASP A 58 -8.18 27.42 23.71
C ASP A 58 -7.38 27.74 22.44
N GLU A 59 -6.05 27.82 22.52
CA GLU A 59 -5.19 28.03 21.36
C GLU A 59 -5.20 26.82 20.43
N GLU A 60 -5.15 25.59 20.99
CA GLU A 60 -5.26 24.36 20.22
C GLU A 60 -6.62 24.22 19.53
N VAL A 61 -7.71 24.63 20.19
CA VAL A 61 -9.05 24.67 19.60
C VAL A 61 -9.11 25.70 18.49
N ARG A 62 -8.59 26.91 18.71
CA ARG A 62 -8.53 27.99 17.70
C ARG A 62 -7.77 27.53 16.46
N LEU A 63 -6.55 27.01 16.62
CA LEU A 63 -5.72 26.50 15.53
C LEU A 63 -6.42 25.38 14.76
N PHE A 64 -7.06 24.44 15.47
CA PHE A 64 -7.77 23.32 14.85
C PHE A 64 -8.90 23.79 13.91
N LEU A 65 -9.69 24.78 14.35
CA LEU A 65 -10.80 25.35 13.59
C LEU A 65 -10.28 26.20 12.41
N GLU A 66 -9.32 27.10 12.65
CA GLU A 66 -8.80 28.01 11.63
C GLU A 66 -8.06 27.29 10.51
N ALA A 67 -7.30 26.24 10.82
CA ALA A 67 -6.59 25.44 9.83
C ALA A 67 -7.56 24.77 8.82
N ARG A 68 -8.81 24.53 9.23
CA ARG A 68 -9.84 23.84 8.44
C ARG A 68 -10.89 24.77 7.83
N ARG A 69 -10.77 26.08 8.02
CA ARG A 69 -11.76 27.07 7.52
C ARG A 69 -11.97 27.08 6.00
N HIS A 70 -11.00 26.57 5.24
CA HIS A 70 -11.05 26.48 3.79
C HIS A 70 -11.81 25.25 3.29
N LEU A 71 -12.13 24.30 4.18
CA LEU A 71 -12.86 23.09 3.85
C LEU A 71 -14.36 23.39 3.82
N PRO A 72 -15.11 22.81 2.85
CA PRO A 72 -16.56 22.96 2.84
C PRO A 72 -17.19 22.21 4.02
N LYS A 73 -18.41 22.61 4.42
CA LYS A 73 -19.17 21.96 5.50
C LYS A 73 -19.38 20.46 5.28
N THR A 74 -19.39 20.01 4.02
CA THR A 74 -19.48 18.58 3.68
C THR A 74 -18.27 17.76 4.11
N VAL A 75 -17.13 18.42 4.37
CA VAL A 75 -15.86 17.82 4.82
C VAL A 75 -15.59 18.15 6.28
N PHE A 76 -15.87 19.37 6.72
CA PHE A 76 -15.65 19.81 8.09
C PHE A 76 -16.80 20.68 8.60
N ASP A 77 -17.62 20.13 9.50
CA ASP A 77 -18.64 20.85 10.25
C ASP A 77 -18.36 20.71 11.76
N PRO A 78 -17.83 21.76 12.42
CA PRO A 78 -17.49 21.71 13.84
C PRO A 78 -18.67 21.32 14.73
N ALA A 79 -19.89 21.78 14.41
CA ALA A 79 -21.06 21.50 15.22
C ALA A 79 -21.47 20.03 15.08
N GLY A 80 -21.50 19.51 13.85
CA GLY A 80 -21.75 18.09 13.58
C GLY A 80 -20.71 17.18 14.20
N TRP A 81 -19.43 17.54 14.10
CA TRP A 81 -18.33 16.77 14.69
C TRP A 81 -18.40 16.73 16.21
N GLN A 82 -18.66 17.87 16.85
CA GLN A 82 -18.85 17.96 18.29
C GLN A 82 -20.08 17.17 18.75
N ALA A 83 -21.19 17.21 18.00
CA ALA A 83 -22.37 16.41 18.31
C ALA A 83 -22.09 14.89 18.19
N ALA A 84 -21.25 14.47 17.24
CA ALA A 84 -20.93 13.06 17.02
C ALA A 84 -20.17 12.41 18.19
N VAL A 85 -19.40 13.19 18.96
CA VAL A 85 -18.61 12.69 20.11
C VAL A 85 -19.10 13.21 21.46
N GLY A 86 -19.94 14.25 21.48
CA GLY A 86 -20.43 14.91 22.68
C GLY A 86 -19.47 15.98 23.23
N GLN A 87 -20.04 16.91 24.00
CA GLN A 87 -19.32 18.05 24.59
C GLN A 87 -18.09 17.63 25.41
N GLU A 88 -18.22 16.54 26.17
CA GLU A 88 -17.18 16.01 27.05
C GLU A 88 -15.93 15.58 26.28
N TRP A 89 -16.09 15.03 25.09
CA TRP A 89 -15.00 14.46 24.30
C TRP A 89 -14.39 15.44 23.31
N TRP A 90 -15.10 16.50 22.96
CA TRP A 90 -14.73 17.37 21.85
C TRP A 90 -13.31 17.93 21.95
N ARG A 91 -12.95 18.51 23.10
CA ARG A 91 -11.60 19.07 23.31
C ARG A 91 -10.52 17.98 23.35
N ARG A 92 -10.81 16.79 23.86
CA ARG A 92 -9.86 15.66 23.85
C ARG A 92 -9.66 15.08 22.46
N VAL A 93 -10.73 15.04 21.66
CA VAL A 93 -10.66 14.67 20.24
C VAL A 93 -9.81 15.67 19.47
N ILE A 94 -9.99 16.98 19.68
CA ILE A 94 -9.11 18.01 19.11
C ILE A 94 -7.66 17.79 19.53
N TYR A 95 -7.41 17.49 20.82
CA TYR A 95 -6.07 17.27 21.35
C TYR A 95 -5.34 16.14 20.59
N VAL A 96 -6.01 15.02 20.36
CA VAL A 96 -5.49 13.88 19.60
C VAL A 96 -5.29 14.23 18.12
N LEU A 97 -6.29 14.86 17.49
CA LEU A 97 -6.23 15.20 16.07
C LEU A 97 -5.16 16.25 15.72
N ASN A 98 -4.89 17.21 16.61
CA ASN A 98 -3.80 18.17 16.43
C ASN A 98 -2.41 17.49 16.45
N ARG A 99 -2.29 16.36 17.15
CA ARG A 99 -1.04 15.58 17.24
C ARG A 99 -0.95 14.45 16.22
N GLY A 100 -2.07 14.11 15.58
CA GLY A 100 -2.15 12.94 14.70
C GLY A 100 -2.16 11.60 15.45
N GLY A 101 -2.42 11.59 16.76
CA GLY A 101 -2.41 10.39 17.59
C GLY A 101 -2.26 10.66 19.08
N ARG A 102 -2.28 9.59 19.88
CA ARG A 102 -1.96 9.59 21.31
C ARG A 102 -0.49 9.20 21.48
N PHE A 103 0.28 10.07 22.12
CA PHE A 103 1.71 9.88 22.33
C PHE A 103 2.04 9.99 23.81
N GLN A 104 3.04 9.21 24.23
CA GLN A 104 3.66 9.37 25.53
C GLN A 104 4.72 10.46 25.45
N ASP A 105 4.85 11.27 26.51
CA ASP A 105 5.89 12.30 26.58
C ASP A 105 7.29 11.68 26.46
N TRP A 106 8.19 12.40 25.80
CA TRP A 106 9.59 11.96 25.64
C TRP A 106 10.29 11.66 26.96
N SER A 107 10.00 12.44 28.01
CA SER A 107 10.53 12.24 29.36
C SER A 107 10.16 10.88 29.96
N GLN A 108 9.14 10.21 29.44
CA GLN A 108 8.70 8.90 29.88
C GLN A 108 9.12 7.77 28.93
N ALA A 109 9.86 8.05 27.86
CA ALA A 109 10.26 7.03 26.87
C ALA A 109 11.27 6.02 27.44
N ILE A 110 12.11 6.45 28.40
CA ILE A 110 13.24 5.67 28.93
C ILE A 110 13.18 5.65 30.46
N LYS A 111 13.46 4.48 31.05
CA LYS A 111 13.70 4.30 32.48
C LYS A 111 15.12 3.76 32.69
N GLY A 112 16.04 4.65 33.09
CA GLY A 112 17.46 4.32 33.19
C GLY A 112 18.10 4.17 31.82
N THR A 113 18.63 2.97 31.51
CA THR A 113 19.22 2.65 30.19
C THR A 113 18.28 1.88 29.27
N GLN A 114 17.02 1.65 29.69
CA GLN A 114 16.05 0.82 28.96
C GLN A 114 14.81 1.62 28.59
N VAL A 115 14.11 1.21 27.52
CA VAL A 115 12.77 1.75 27.22
C VAL A 115 11.82 1.52 28.38
N ALA A 116 10.97 2.52 28.68
CA ALA A 116 10.05 2.45 29.82
C ALA A 116 8.99 1.35 29.62
N ASN A 117 8.47 1.21 28.40
CA ASN A 117 7.52 0.16 28.01
C ASN A 117 8.29 -1.07 27.54
N LYS A 118 8.67 -1.94 28.48
CA LYS A 118 9.44 -3.16 28.17
C LYS A 118 8.58 -4.18 27.43
N TYR A 119 9.15 -4.82 26.41
CA TYR A 119 8.53 -5.99 25.79
C TYR A 119 8.65 -7.19 26.74
N GLY A 120 7.61 -7.40 27.56
CA GLY A 120 7.57 -8.47 28.58
C GLY A 120 7.03 -9.81 28.08
N LYS A 121 7.08 -10.09 26.78
CA LYS A 121 6.58 -11.32 26.17
C LYS A 121 7.74 -12.21 25.73
N CYS A 122 7.50 -13.52 25.66
CA CYS A 122 8.46 -14.48 25.15
C CYS A 122 8.79 -14.18 23.68
N ILE A 123 10.08 -14.18 23.33
CA ILE A 123 10.54 -14.16 21.95
C ILE A 123 10.81 -15.61 21.54
N ASN A 124 9.98 -16.12 20.64
CA ASN A 124 10.13 -17.48 20.13
C ASN A 124 11.17 -17.50 19.01
N LEU A 125 12.30 -18.19 19.23
CA LEU A 125 13.25 -18.52 18.16
C LEU A 125 12.77 -19.72 17.33
N TYR A 126 11.98 -20.59 17.95
CA TYR A 126 11.24 -21.67 17.32
C TYR A 126 9.74 -21.38 17.39
N CYS A 127 9.12 -21.22 16.22
CA CYS A 127 7.70 -21.01 16.01
C CYS A 127 6.99 -22.37 15.87
N GLU A 128 6.69 -23.02 17.00
CA GLU A 128 5.99 -24.32 17.05
C GLU A 128 4.69 -24.32 16.24
N LYS A 129 3.87 -23.26 16.39
CA LYS A 129 2.62 -23.11 15.62
C LYS A 129 2.83 -23.06 14.10
N THR A 130 3.95 -22.50 13.64
CA THR A 130 4.29 -22.50 12.22
C THR A 130 4.69 -23.89 11.77
N TYR A 131 5.51 -24.58 12.57
CA TYR A 131 5.91 -25.95 12.28
C TYR A 131 4.70 -26.87 12.19
N ASP A 132 3.75 -26.83 13.13
CA ASP A 132 2.58 -27.71 13.16
C ASP A 132 1.64 -27.55 11.94
N VAL A 133 1.71 -26.42 11.25
CA VAL A 133 1.00 -26.22 9.98
C VAL A 133 1.73 -26.98 8.87
N LYS A 134 0.97 -27.83 8.17
CA LYS A 134 1.46 -28.55 7.00
C LYS A 134 1.16 -27.79 5.72
N ASP A 135 2.12 -27.79 4.81
CA ASP A 135 1.92 -27.39 3.43
C ASP A 135 0.86 -28.29 2.78
N SER A 136 -0.20 -27.68 2.24
CA SER A 136 -1.28 -28.39 1.57
C SER A 136 -0.84 -29.13 0.29
N LEU A 137 0.29 -28.74 -0.31
CA LEU A 137 0.79 -29.34 -1.55
C LEU A 137 1.72 -30.52 -1.28
N SER A 138 2.69 -30.36 -0.39
CA SER A 138 3.67 -31.42 -0.08
C SER A 138 3.31 -32.29 1.13
N GLY A 139 2.42 -31.83 2.00
CA GLY A 139 2.12 -32.46 3.30
C GLY A 139 3.22 -32.29 4.35
N ALA A 140 4.34 -31.63 4.01
CA ALA A 140 5.44 -31.37 4.92
C ALA A 140 5.12 -30.23 5.90
N HIS A 141 5.78 -30.25 7.06
CA HIS A 141 5.72 -29.15 8.03
C HIS A 141 6.47 -27.92 7.48
N TRP A 142 5.97 -26.72 7.77
CA TRP A 142 6.75 -25.49 7.51
C TRP A 142 7.96 -25.39 8.44
N SER A 143 8.94 -24.56 8.07
CA SER A 143 10.07 -24.31 8.96
C SER A 143 9.61 -23.54 10.19
N GLY A 144 9.76 -24.13 11.38
CA GLY A 144 9.55 -23.43 12.65
C GLY A 144 10.69 -22.46 13.01
N VAL A 145 11.80 -22.47 12.27
CA VAL A 145 12.94 -21.57 12.49
C VAL A 145 13.24 -20.73 11.24
N ALA A 146 13.96 -19.64 11.43
CA ALA A 146 14.53 -18.88 10.32
C ALA A 146 15.49 -19.77 9.51
N ARG A 147 15.30 -19.80 8.19
CA ARG A 147 16.08 -20.63 7.27
C ARG A 147 16.21 -19.91 5.92
N TYR A 148 17.30 -20.18 5.23
CA TYR A 148 17.46 -19.79 3.83
C TYR A 148 16.61 -20.69 2.91
N PHE A 149 15.78 -20.06 2.07
CA PHE A 149 15.00 -20.72 1.04
C PHE A 149 15.53 -20.29 -0.35
N PRO A 150 15.86 -21.25 -1.23
CA PRO A 150 16.18 -20.93 -2.61
C PRO A 150 15.00 -20.26 -3.33
N ALA A 151 15.30 -19.31 -4.22
CA ALA A 151 14.31 -18.61 -5.05
C ALA A 151 14.93 -18.23 -6.42
N PRO A 152 14.12 -18.00 -7.47
CA PRO A 152 12.68 -18.28 -7.55
C PRO A 152 12.38 -19.78 -7.55
N THR A 153 11.32 -20.18 -6.85
CA THR A 153 10.76 -21.54 -6.90
C THR A 153 9.28 -21.50 -7.28
N ASP A 154 8.77 -22.60 -7.84
CA ASP A 154 7.32 -22.82 -7.94
C ASP A 154 6.72 -23.27 -6.61
N ALA A 155 5.40 -23.49 -6.58
CA ALA A 155 4.73 -23.89 -5.34
C ALA A 155 5.12 -25.26 -4.77
N LEU A 156 5.90 -26.07 -5.50
CA LEU A 156 6.46 -27.32 -5.00
C LEU A 156 7.93 -27.17 -4.55
N GLY A 157 8.45 -25.95 -4.53
CA GLY A 157 9.84 -25.67 -4.16
C GLY A 157 10.86 -25.99 -5.26
N ARG A 158 10.41 -26.21 -6.51
CA ARG A 158 11.32 -26.48 -7.63
C ARG A 158 11.88 -25.17 -8.16
N LEU A 159 13.21 -25.06 -8.23
CA LEU A 159 13.89 -23.88 -8.75
C LEU A 159 13.51 -23.62 -10.21
N LEU A 160 13.17 -22.36 -10.50
CA LEU A 160 12.98 -21.90 -11.87
C LEU A 160 14.34 -21.53 -12.46
N ALA A 161 14.57 -21.95 -13.70
CA ALA A 161 15.84 -21.74 -14.42
C ALA A 161 15.60 -20.99 -15.74
N ASP A 162 14.83 -19.89 -15.67
CA ASP A 162 14.43 -19.10 -16.83
C ASP A 162 15.65 -18.47 -17.56
N GLU A 163 16.79 -18.34 -16.88
CA GLU A 163 18.07 -17.88 -17.47
C GLU A 163 18.53 -18.77 -18.62
N LYS A 164 18.19 -20.08 -18.59
CA LYS A 164 18.53 -21.02 -19.67
C LYS A 164 17.85 -20.66 -21.00
N ASP A 165 16.75 -19.90 -20.94
CA ASP A 165 16.01 -19.41 -22.10
C ASP A 165 16.36 -17.95 -22.43
N GLY A 166 17.42 -17.42 -21.80
CA GLY A 166 17.94 -16.07 -22.01
C GLY A 166 17.23 -14.96 -21.22
N TYR A 167 16.38 -15.30 -20.24
CA TYR A 167 15.84 -14.31 -19.30
C TYR A 167 16.85 -14.14 -18.16
N ASP A 168 17.82 -13.22 -18.33
CA ASP A 168 18.98 -13.11 -17.45
C ASP A 168 18.99 -11.86 -16.54
N LEU A 169 18.03 -10.95 -16.73
CA LEU A 169 17.86 -9.75 -15.89
C LEU A 169 16.82 -10.00 -14.80
N HIS A 170 17.11 -9.64 -13.56
CA HIS A 170 16.18 -9.74 -12.44
C HIS A 170 15.32 -8.47 -12.35
N LEU A 171 14.00 -8.61 -12.43
CA LEU A 171 13.06 -7.50 -12.37
C LEU A 171 12.68 -7.19 -10.91
N ILE A 172 12.92 -5.96 -10.49
CA ILE A 172 12.46 -5.45 -9.20
C ILE A 172 11.50 -4.27 -9.38
N THR A 173 10.70 -4.02 -8.34
CA THR A 173 9.85 -2.83 -8.25
C THR A 173 10.29 -1.92 -7.13
N TYR A 174 10.07 -0.62 -7.31
CA TYR A 174 10.26 0.37 -6.25
C TYR A 174 9.14 1.39 -6.30
N ARG A 175 9.16 2.37 -5.38
CA ARG A 175 8.18 3.45 -5.34
C ARG A 175 8.90 4.79 -5.41
N GLU A 176 8.34 5.67 -6.23
CA GLU A 176 8.75 7.06 -6.28
C GLU A 176 7.96 7.86 -5.24
N ILE A 177 8.60 8.85 -4.62
CA ILE A 177 7.95 9.72 -3.62
C ILE A 177 6.77 10.51 -4.21
N VAL A 178 6.78 10.73 -5.52
CA VAL A 178 5.71 11.41 -6.26
C VAL A 178 4.54 10.50 -6.63
N GLN A 179 4.53 9.23 -6.20
CA GLN A 179 3.43 8.31 -6.47
C GLN A 179 2.99 7.53 -5.21
N THR A 180 1.68 7.42 -4.99
CA THR A 180 1.09 6.61 -3.91
C THR A 180 0.53 5.30 -4.47
N LYS A 181 1.43 4.37 -4.79
CA LYS A 181 1.10 3.18 -5.61
C LYS A 181 0.43 3.66 -6.92
N SER A 182 -0.59 2.96 -7.40
CA SER A 182 -1.30 3.26 -8.66
C SER A 182 -2.54 4.16 -8.46
N ARG A 183 -2.47 5.22 -7.63
CA ARG A 183 -3.66 6.05 -7.30
C ARG A 183 -3.51 7.55 -7.57
N THR A 184 -2.30 7.97 -7.90
CA THR A 184 -1.95 9.38 -8.05
C THR A 184 -1.67 9.74 -9.51
N SER A 185 -2.02 8.88 -10.47
CA SER A 185 -1.92 9.20 -11.90
C SER A 185 -2.78 10.40 -12.30
N GLY A 186 -3.87 10.66 -11.58
CA GLY A 186 -4.70 11.86 -11.76
C GLY A 186 -4.21 13.12 -11.01
N ASN A 187 -3.11 13.06 -10.24
CA ASN A 187 -2.55 14.23 -9.57
C ASN A 187 -1.57 14.96 -10.51
N TYR A 188 -2.04 16.02 -11.15
CA TYR A 188 -1.28 16.75 -12.17
C TYR A 188 -0.04 17.47 -11.63
N TRP A 189 0.00 17.84 -10.35
CA TRP A 189 1.20 18.44 -9.75
C TRP A 189 2.32 17.43 -9.59
N LEU A 190 1.99 16.20 -9.20
CA LEU A 190 2.96 15.11 -9.11
C LEU A 190 3.39 14.64 -10.50
N GLN A 191 2.46 14.56 -11.45
CA GLN A 191 2.77 14.23 -12.85
C GLN A 191 3.68 15.27 -13.50
N ALA A 192 3.55 16.56 -13.17
CA ALA A 192 4.44 17.58 -13.69
C ALA A 192 5.91 17.37 -13.27
N LEU A 193 6.15 16.76 -12.09
CA LEU A 193 7.50 16.44 -11.60
C LEU A 193 8.08 15.17 -12.24
N LEU A 194 7.25 14.14 -12.43
CA LEU A 194 7.65 12.87 -13.06
C LEU A 194 6.53 12.37 -14.00
N PRO A 195 6.51 12.84 -15.26
CA PRO A 195 5.43 12.55 -16.20
C PRO A 195 5.36 11.07 -16.61
N GLU A 196 6.48 10.36 -16.57
CA GLU A 196 6.57 8.93 -16.88
C GLU A 196 7.67 8.30 -16.03
N ASN A 197 7.56 6.99 -15.78
CA ASN A 197 8.64 6.20 -15.20
C ASN A 197 9.53 5.59 -16.31
N PHE A 198 10.58 4.90 -15.87
CA PHE A 198 11.60 4.34 -16.74
C PHE A 198 11.86 2.87 -16.38
N VAL A 199 12.43 2.12 -17.32
CA VAL A 199 13.22 0.92 -17.00
C VAL A 199 14.60 1.39 -16.56
N LEU A 200 14.95 1.19 -15.30
CA LEU A 200 16.29 1.50 -14.79
C LEU A 200 17.22 0.31 -15.04
N MET A 201 18.43 0.57 -15.54
CA MET A 201 19.42 -0.46 -15.86
C MET A 201 20.84 0.05 -15.62
N ASN A 202 21.76 -0.83 -15.20
CA ASN A 202 23.19 -0.49 -15.10
C ASN A 202 23.82 -0.28 -16.49
N SER A 203 24.86 0.54 -16.58
CA SER A 203 25.59 0.77 -17.84
C SER A 203 26.24 -0.49 -18.42
N GLN A 204 26.68 -1.43 -17.58
CA GLN A 204 27.26 -2.69 -18.01
C GLN A 204 26.26 -3.56 -18.78
N ASP A 205 25.02 -3.67 -18.27
CA ASP A 205 23.95 -4.40 -18.96
C ASP A 205 23.49 -3.66 -20.21
N ALA A 206 23.41 -2.33 -20.16
CA ALA A 206 23.05 -1.54 -21.33
C ALA A 206 24.08 -1.75 -22.47
N ALA A 207 25.38 -1.70 -22.15
CA ALA A 207 26.45 -1.98 -23.11
C ALA A 207 26.41 -3.42 -23.63
N ARG A 208 26.21 -4.41 -22.74
CA ARG A 208 26.07 -5.83 -23.09
C ARG A 208 24.92 -6.08 -24.06
N LEU A 209 23.81 -5.35 -23.89
CA LEU A 209 22.61 -5.47 -24.71
C LEU A 209 22.59 -4.51 -25.92
N GLY A 210 23.62 -3.68 -26.10
CA GLY A 210 23.68 -2.67 -27.16
C GLY A 210 22.61 -1.56 -27.02
N LEU A 211 22.11 -1.33 -25.80
CA LEU A 211 21.11 -0.33 -25.45
C LEU A 211 21.76 0.98 -24.99
N LYS A 212 21.05 2.08 -25.19
CA LYS A 212 21.47 3.43 -24.82
C LYS A 212 20.43 4.11 -23.94
N ASN A 213 20.89 5.06 -23.12
CA ASN A 213 19.98 5.88 -22.33
C ASN A 213 18.96 6.60 -23.23
N GLY A 214 17.67 6.49 -22.89
CA GLY A 214 16.58 7.05 -23.67
C GLY A 214 15.98 6.10 -24.72
N ASP A 215 16.58 4.93 -24.98
CA ASP A 215 16.00 3.92 -25.86
C ASP A 215 14.60 3.52 -25.38
N VAL A 216 13.67 3.31 -26.32
CA VAL A 216 12.39 2.70 -26.02
C VAL A 216 12.59 1.19 -25.99
N VAL A 217 12.25 0.56 -24.86
CA VAL A 217 12.48 -0.86 -24.62
C VAL A 217 11.21 -1.57 -24.21
N ARG A 218 11.11 -2.84 -24.55
CA ARG A 218 10.07 -3.77 -24.13
C ARG A 218 10.62 -4.73 -23.07
N VAL A 219 9.84 -4.95 -22.02
CA VAL A 219 10.14 -5.96 -20.99
C VAL A 219 9.26 -7.19 -21.23
N SER A 220 9.87 -8.38 -21.25
CA SER A 220 9.16 -9.66 -21.38
C SER A 220 9.74 -10.72 -20.44
N SER A 221 8.98 -11.76 -20.16
CA SER A 221 9.39 -12.87 -19.27
C SER A 221 9.02 -14.22 -19.85
N LYS A 222 9.46 -15.29 -19.19
CA LYS A 222 9.14 -16.68 -19.58
C LYS A 222 7.63 -16.91 -19.74
N THR A 223 6.80 -16.32 -18.87
CA THR A 223 5.33 -16.48 -18.88
C THR A 223 4.60 -15.37 -19.61
N ASN A 224 5.31 -14.33 -20.03
CA ASN A 224 4.79 -13.27 -20.88
C ASN A 224 5.83 -12.91 -21.96
N PRO A 225 6.03 -13.77 -22.96
CA PRO A 225 7.09 -13.58 -23.96
C PRO A 225 6.80 -12.43 -24.91
N THR A 226 5.52 -12.06 -25.10
CA THR A 226 5.11 -10.94 -25.97
C THR A 226 5.40 -9.58 -25.34
N GLY A 227 5.54 -9.50 -24.01
CA GLY A 227 5.73 -8.24 -23.31
C GLY A 227 4.46 -7.37 -23.35
N GLU A 228 3.28 -8.00 -23.32
CA GLU A 228 1.97 -7.35 -23.40
C GLU A 228 1.07 -7.83 -22.27
N TRP A 229 0.34 -6.93 -21.65
CA TRP A 229 -0.71 -7.26 -20.69
C TRP A 229 -2.03 -7.46 -21.44
N ASP A 230 -2.53 -8.70 -21.46
CA ASP A 230 -3.91 -8.98 -21.86
C ASP A 230 -4.88 -8.48 -20.79
N LEU A 231 -5.71 -7.49 -21.13
CA LEU A 231 -6.66 -6.87 -20.22
C LEU A 231 -7.97 -7.67 -20.08
N GLY A 232 -8.12 -8.79 -20.81
CA GLY A 232 -9.30 -9.66 -20.77
C GLY A 232 -10.55 -9.06 -21.43
N ASN A 233 -10.41 -7.90 -22.08
CA ASN A 233 -11.49 -7.18 -22.76
C ASN A 233 -11.22 -6.99 -24.27
N GLY A 234 -10.32 -7.80 -24.83
CA GLY A 234 -9.86 -7.68 -26.23
C GLY A 234 -8.77 -6.63 -26.46
N ALA A 235 -8.42 -5.83 -25.47
CA ALA A 235 -7.28 -4.92 -25.53
C ALA A 235 -6.02 -5.54 -24.92
N ARG A 236 -4.87 -5.16 -25.49
CA ARG A 236 -3.55 -5.50 -24.98
C ARG A 236 -2.76 -4.25 -24.69
N TRP A 237 -2.08 -4.22 -23.55
CA TRP A 237 -1.30 -3.07 -23.12
C TRP A 237 0.19 -3.38 -23.15
N PRO A 238 1.02 -2.64 -23.90
CA PRO A 238 2.43 -2.97 -24.03
C PRO A 238 3.20 -2.65 -22.74
N MET A 239 4.11 -3.53 -22.35
CA MET A 239 5.11 -3.26 -21.30
C MET A 239 6.34 -2.59 -21.93
N VAL A 240 6.10 -1.41 -22.50
CA VAL A 240 7.08 -0.62 -23.24
C VAL A 240 7.28 0.72 -22.55
N GLY A 241 8.54 1.13 -22.37
CA GLY A 241 8.88 2.43 -21.80
C GLY A 241 10.32 2.81 -22.08
N LYS A 242 10.73 4.00 -21.63
CA LYS A 242 12.09 4.50 -21.85
C LYS A 242 13.08 3.85 -20.89
N LEU A 243 14.24 3.49 -21.41
CA LEU A 243 15.39 3.05 -20.63
C LEU A 243 16.08 4.26 -20.00
N LYS A 244 16.40 4.18 -18.72
CA LYS A 244 17.28 5.13 -18.03
C LYS A 244 18.48 4.37 -17.47
N VAL A 245 19.65 4.68 -18.01
CA VAL A 245 20.90 4.04 -17.59
C VAL A 245 21.41 4.75 -16.33
N VAL A 246 21.61 4.02 -15.25
CA VAL A 246 22.06 4.55 -13.96
C VAL A 246 23.00 3.57 -13.26
N GLU A 247 24.05 4.08 -12.61
CA GLU A 247 25.01 3.22 -11.90
C GLU A 247 24.49 2.67 -10.58
N GLY A 248 23.42 3.26 -10.03
CA GLY A 248 22.81 2.83 -8.77
C GLY A 248 22.04 1.51 -8.84
N ILE A 249 21.91 0.91 -10.03
CA ILE A 249 21.33 -0.41 -10.22
C ILE A 249 22.45 -1.45 -10.27
N ARG A 250 22.30 -2.54 -9.52
CA ARG A 250 23.23 -3.69 -9.56
C ARG A 250 23.21 -4.31 -10.97
N PRO A 251 24.37 -4.64 -11.57
CA PRO A 251 24.42 -5.42 -12.81
C PRO A 251 23.62 -6.73 -12.71
N GLY A 252 22.88 -7.07 -13.77
CA GLY A 252 21.93 -8.18 -13.82
C GLY A 252 20.54 -7.85 -13.24
N VAL A 253 20.28 -6.60 -12.86
CA VAL A 253 18.99 -6.16 -12.30
C VAL A 253 18.40 -5.04 -13.16
N VAL A 254 17.09 -5.04 -13.32
CA VAL A 254 16.33 -3.91 -13.86
C VAL A 254 15.18 -3.56 -12.93
N ALA A 255 14.85 -2.27 -12.88
CA ALA A 255 13.82 -1.78 -11.98
C ALA A 255 12.81 -0.90 -12.71
N PHE A 256 11.56 -0.91 -12.25
CA PHE A 256 10.57 0.10 -12.62
C PHE A 256 9.83 0.59 -11.36
N SER A 257 9.40 1.85 -11.39
CA SER A 257 8.58 2.41 -10.32
C SER A 257 7.12 2.02 -10.49
N LEU A 258 6.46 1.65 -9.40
CA LEU A 258 5.01 1.53 -9.32
C LEU A 258 4.35 2.92 -9.27
N GLY A 259 3.39 3.16 -10.15
CA GLY A 259 2.56 4.38 -10.15
C GLY A 259 2.18 4.91 -11.53
N HIS A 260 2.89 4.46 -12.57
CA HIS A 260 2.68 4.79 -13.98
C HIS A 260 2.24 3.57 -14.79
N GLY A 261 2.10 3.72 -16.11
CA GLY A 261 1.74 2.65 -17.04
C GLY A 261 0.29 2.17 -16.89
N HIS A 262 -0.59 3.08 -16.47
CA HIS A 262 -2.02 2.80 -16.42
C HIS A 262 -2.55 2.59 -17.84
N TRP A 263 -3.60 1.79 -17.96
CA TRP A 263 -4.42 1.62 -19.17
C TRP A 263 -5.84 2.17 -18.97
N ALA A 264 -6.15 2.64 -17.77
CA ALA A 264 -7.45 3.22 -17.38
C ALA A 264 -7.24 4.45 -16.49
N TYR A 265 -7.94 4.53 -15.35
CA TYR A 265 -7.84 5.65 -14.40
C TYR A 265 -8.24 7.01 -14.99
N GLY A 266 -9.15 7.00 -15.97
CA GLY A 266 -9.58 8.19 -16.71
C GLY A 266 -8.57 8.67 -17.75
N GLY A 267 -7.61 7.84 -18.15
CA GLY A 267 -6.73 8.15 -19.29
C GLY A 267 -7.15 7.53 -20.62
N THR A 268 -8.17 6.68 -20.62
CA THR A 268 -8.82 6.14 -21.81
C THR A 268 -10.29 6.57 -21.84
N ASP A 269 -10.85 6.70 -23.04
CA ASP A 269 -12.26 7.04 -23.23
C ASP A 269 -13.15 5.96 -22.61
N ILE A 270 -14.24 6.38 -21.95
CA ILE A 270 -15.29 5.47 -21.47
C ILE A 270 -16.65 5.93 -22.00
N VAL A 271 -17.56 4.98 -22.21
CA VAL A 271 -18.93 5.27 -22.65
C VAL A 271 -19.91 4.89 -21.54
N VAL A 272 -20.74 5.85 -21.12
CA VAL A 272 -21.78 5.66 -20.10
C VAL A 272 -23.10 6.15 -20.70
N ASP A 273 -24.11 5.29 -20.76
CA ASP A 273 -25.44 5.61 -21.32
C ASP A 273 -25.40 6.27 -22.72
N GLY A 274 -24.49 5.77 -23.56
CA GLY A 274 -24.27 6.29 -24.92
C GLY A 274 -23.47 7.60 -24.99
N GLN A 275 -23.05 8.16 -23.86
CA GLN A 275 -22.21 9.35 -23.79
C GLN A 275 -20.74 8.99 -23.61
N THR A 276 -19.88 9.52 -24.48
CA THR A 276 -18.42 9.34 -24.38
C THR A 276 -17.82 10.36 -23.43
N ILE A 277 -17.20 9.89 -22.36
CA ILE A 277 -16.35 10.66 -21.46
C ILE A 277 -14.91 10.51 -21.94
N LYS A 278 -14.30 11.61 -22.37
CA LYS A 278 -12.94 11.62 -22.91
C LYS A 278 -11.89 11.35 -21.84
N GLY A 279 -10.98 10.41 -22.15
CA GLY A 279 -9.81 10.12 -21.33
C GLY A 279 -8.76 11.21 -21.44
N ASP A 280 -7.96 11.37 -20.40
CA ASP A 280 -6.79 12.24 -20.37
C ASP A 280 -5.50 11.43 -20.57
N PRO A 281 -4.86 11.50 -21.75
CA PRO A 281 -3.71 10.66 -22.08
C PRO A 281 -2.51 10.88 -21.14
N ARG A 282 -2.46 11.99 -20.40
CA ARG A 282 -1.42 12.25 -19.39
C ARG A 282 -1.45 11.27 -18.21
N ARG A 283 -2.54 10.51 -18.02
CA ARG A 283 -2.71 9.56 -16.91
C ARG A 283 -2.19 8.15 -17.23
N ILE A 284 -1.88 7.87 -18.49
CA ILE A 284 -1.54 6.54 -19.02
C ILE A 284 -0.11 6.51 -19.61
N THR A 285 0.74 7.42 -19.14
CA THR A 285 2.15 7.54 -19.52
C THR A 285 3.03 6.54 -18.77
N GLY A 286 4.23 6.29 -19.30
CA GLY A 286 5.20 5.36 -18.74
C GLY A 286 4.82 3.89 -18.96
N LEU A 287 5.33 3.01 -18.09
CA LEU A 287 5.18 1.57 -18.21
C LEU A 287 4.85 0.90 -16.88
N HIS A 288 4.28 -0.30 -16.94
CA HIS A 288 3.98 -1.10 -15.77
C HIS A 288 4.27 -2.59 -16.03
N CYS A 289 5.31 -3.14 -15.39
CA CYS A 289 5.81 -4.48 -15.70
C CYS A 289 5.22 -5.60 -14.82
N ASN A 290 4.16 -5.38 -14.03
CA ASN A 290 3.59 -6.48 -13.23
C ASN A 290 3.11 -7.65 -14.08
N ALA A 291 2.63 -7.41 -15.31
CA ALA A 291 2.23 -8.49 -16.21
C ALA A 291 3.42 -9.29 -16.77
N ALA A 292 4.66 -8.80 -16.61
CA ALA A 292 5.87 -9.57 -16.89
C ALA A 292 6.24 -10.47 -15.71
N MET A 293 5.67 -10.27 -14.52
CA MET A 293 6.03 -11.08 -13.36
C MET A 293 5.66 -12.54 -13.57
N ARG A 294 6.52 -13.41 -13.05
CA ARG A 294 6.49 -14.84 -13.31
C ARG A 294 5.23 -15.46 -12.72
N THR A 295 4.48 -16.21 -13.53
CA THR A 295 3.44 -17.11 -13.01
C THR A 295 4.06 -18.41 -12.56
N ASP A 296 3.40 -19.05 -11.59
CA ASP A 296 3.80 -20.34 -11.05
C ASP A 296 3.52 -21.44 -12.09
N PRO A 297 4.53 -22.20 -12.55
CA PRO A 297 4.31 -23.26 -13.54
C PRO A 297 3.49 -24.44 -13.00
N HIS A 298 3.42 -24.64 -11.69
CA HIS A 298 2.53 -25.61 -11.06
C HIS A 298 1.09 -25.08 -10.98
N ASN A 299 0.94 -23.80 -10.61
CA ASN A 299 -0.35 -23.11 -10.49
C ASN A 299 -0.43 -21.91 -11.46
N PRO A 300 -0.63 -22.15 -12.78
CA PRO A 300 -0.43 -21.14 -13.82
C PRO A 300 -1.35 -19.92 -13.74
N ASN A 301 -2.48 -20.03 -13.05
CA ASN A 301 -3.41 -18.93 -12.81
C ASN A 301 -2.95 -17.97 -11.69
N THR A 302 -1.78 -18.20 -11.09
CA THR A 302 -1.26 -17.40 -9.98
C THR A 302 0.17 -16.95 -10.25
N CYS A 303 0.55 -15.80 -9.72
CA CYS A 303 1.95 -15.40 -9.66
C CYS A 303 2.75 -16.32 -8.71
N LEU A 304 4.08 -16.24 -8.77
CA LEU A 304 4.91 -16.75 -7.69
C LEU A 304 4.47 -16.10 -6.37
N ARG A 305 4.49 -16.88 -5.28
CA ARG A 305 3.96 -16.45 -3.98
C ARG A 305 4.77 -17.03 -2.83
N ASP A 306 4.81 -16.28 -1.73
CA ASP A 306 5.17 -16.85 -0.43
C ASP A 306 4.07 -17.84 -0.03
N LEU A 307 4.42 -19.12 0.09
CA LEU A 307 3.47 -20.18 0.41
C LEU A 307 3.01 -20.15 1.88
N VAL A 308 3.72 -19.45 2.76
CA VAL A 308 3.34 -19.32 4.17
C VAL A 308 2.36 -18.16 4.35
N GLY A 309 2.71 -16.96 3.90
CA GLY A 309 1.90 -15.75 4.07
C GLY A 309 0.96 -15.42 2.91
N GLY A 310 1.02 -16.14 1.79
CA GLY A 310 0.19 -15.94 0.60
C GLY A 310 0.51 -14.67 -0.20
N SER A 311 1.60 -13.97 0.11
CA SER A 311 1.97 -12.73 -0.56
C SER A 311 2.54 -12.98 -1.95
N ALA A 312 2.18 -12.14 -2.92
CA ALA A 312 2.76 -12.19 -4.27
C ALA A 312 4.25 -11.81 -4.26
N VAL A 313 5.04 -12.52 -5.07
CA VAL A 313 6.48 -12.27 -5.24
C VAL A 313 6.69 -11.24 -6.35
N PHE A 314 7.19 -10.06 -5.98
CA PHE A 314 7.44 -8.94 -6.89
C PHE A 314 8.90 -8.79 -7.33
N TYR A 315 9.77 -9.70 -6.88
CA TYR A 315 11.23 -9.51 -6.98
C TYR A 315 11.94 -10.65 -7.68
N ASP A 316 11.40 -11.88 -7.73
CA ASP A 316 12.16 -13.02 -8.28
C ASP A 316 11.98 -13.30 -9.78
N THR A 317 11.29 -12.42 -10.52
CA THR A 317 11.06 -12.63 -11.96
C THR A 317 12.32 -12.33 -12.76
N LYS A 318 12.68 -13.24 -13.66
CA LYS A 318 13.68 -13.01 -14.69
C LYS A 318 13.05 -12.52 -15.99
N VAL A 319 13.65 -11.51 -16.61
CA VAL A 319 13.12 -10.81 -17.78
C VAL A 319 14.19 -10.64 -18.87
N LYS A 320 13.69 -10.35 -20.08
CA LYS A 320 14.46 -9.78 -21.19
C LYS A 320 14.07 -8.33 -21.35
N VAL A 321 15.04 -7.51 -21.77
CA VAL A 321 14.83 -6.13 -22.18
C VAL A 321 15.36 -5.98 -23.60
N VAL A 322 14.48 -5.61 -24.53
CA VAL A 322 14.82 -5.48 -25.96
C VAL A 322 14.41 -4.10 -26.46
N ARG A 323 15.19 -3.53 -27.39
CA ARG A 323 14.81 -2.30 -28.09
C ARG A 323 13.54 -2.55 -28.91
N VAL A 324 12.63 -1.57 -28.91
CA VAL A 324 11.42 -1.56 -29.76
C VAL A 324 11.73 -0.99 -31.13
#